data_AF-A0AAD9DFS2-F1
#
_entry.id   AF-A0AAD9DFS2-F1
#
_cell.length_a   1.000
_cell.length_b   1.000
_cell.length_c   1.000
_cell.angle_alpha   90.00
_cell.angle_beta   90.00
_cell.angle_gamma   90.00
#
_symmetry.space_group_name_H-M   'P 1'
#
loop_
_entity.id
_entity.type
_entity.pdbx_description
1 polymer ?
#
loop_
_entity_poly.entity_id
_entity_poly.type
_entity_poly.pdbx_seq_one_letter_code
_entity_poly.pdbx_strand_id
1 'polypeptide(L)'
;MTSDKLTTLALLLLSCQLTQAFLPSWLPGVVPTSPDLNRYTAEVTSSTFDCRFNIGLPGHGAVFPINDLQFRLCKGAGTNEERVALPGTDGPRPHLSSGPHRISTVTEGSYISMDGVQSVPLIRGAWELIWRADSHCGFLICGFNLEKDVRRNENGAVLPKGNIYVTFPVWSKNGLEDEQTIKKNMEEKYKQHENEVEDQLKKYNEENNLLKKAMHFRNAVQADVDKDNAFAYLRDDVPSVEDVMEIGPSLQLVKTGTIWAKMGSFNSNTHTLLGSAVIRANDDVPV
;
A
#
# COMPACT_ATOMS: atom_id res chain seq x y z
N MET A 1 35.35 -6.80 11.91
CA MET A 1 34.40 -5.91 12.61
C MET A 1 33.48 -5.18 11.63
N THR A 2 32.82 -5.90 10.71
CA THR A 2 32.10 -5.29 9.57
C THR A 2 30.72 -5.90 9.30
N SER A 3 30.33 -6.96 10.02
CA SER A 3 29.01 -7.61 9.83
C SER A 3 27.86 -6.84 10.49
N ASP A 4 28.09 -6.26 11.67
CA ASP A 4 27.00 -5.65 12.47
C ASP A 4 26.49 -4.31 11.92
N LYS A 5 27.29 -3.59 11.14
CA LYS A 5 26.86 -2.31 10.53
C LYS A 5 25.92 -2.51 9.35
N LEU A 6 26.04 -3.63 8.62
CA LEU A 6 25.19 -3.96 7.47
C LEU A 6 23.79 -4.42 7.91
N THR A 7 23.69 -5.20 8.99
CA THR A 7 22.40 -5.59 9.59
C THR A 7 21.67 -4.40 10.19
N THR A 8 22.39 -3.44 10.79
CA THR A 8 21.77 -2.24 11.36
C THR A 8 21.24 -1.28 10.28
N LEU A 9 21.90 -1.18 9.12
CA LEU A 9 21.42 -0.38 7.99
C LEU A 9 20.20 -1.02 7.30
N ALA A 10 20.18 -2.35 7.17
CA ALA A 10 19.04 -3.10 6.64
C ALA A 10 17.81 -3.01 7.55
N LEU A 11 17.99 -3.00 8.89
CA LEU A 11 16.91 -2.80 9.85
C LEU A 11 16.34 -1.36 9.79
N LEU A 12 17.19 -0.36 9.57
CA LEU A 12 16.76 1.03 9.42
C LEU A 12 15.94 1.23 8.13
N LEU A 13 16.36 0.60 7.03
CA LEU A 13 15.67 0.67 5.74
C LEU A 13 14.29 -0.02 5.76
N LEU A 14 14.14 -1.16 6.45
CA LEU A 14 12.82 -1.78 6.65
C LEU A 14 11.90 -0.94 7.54
N SER A 15 12.44 -0.20 8.52
CA SER A 15 11.62 0.67 9.37
C SER A 15 11.09 1.92 8.65
N CYS A 16 11.75 2.38 7.59
CA CYS A 16 11.28 3.51 6.77
C CYS A 16 10.10 3.15 5.84
N GLN A 17 9.98 1.89 5.41
CA GLN A 17 8.86 1.45 4.56
C GLN A 17 7.53 1.41 5.34
N LEU A 18 7.57 1.25 6.66
CA LEU A 18 6.38 1.20 7.51
C LEU A 18 5.79 2.57 7.84
N THR A 19 6.61 3.63 7.82
CA THR A 19 6.13 5.00 8.02
C THR A 19 5.48 5.60 6.78
N GLN A 20 5.80 5.14 5.56
CA GLN A 20 5.20 5.72 4.33
C GLN A 20 3.71 5.41 4.13
N ALA A 21 3.16 4.43 4.87
CA ALA A 21 1.70 4.27 4.98
C ALA A 21 1.02 5.49 5.63
N PHE A 22 1.78 6.37 6.31
CA PHE A 22 1.31 7.59 6.95
C PHE A 22 2.33 8.74 6.79
N LEU A 23 2.46 9.32 5.60
CA LEU A 23 3.44 10.39 5.33
C LEU A 23 2.92 11.44 4.30
N PRO A 24 3.52 12.64 4.23
CA PRO A 24 2.89 13.87 4.70
C PRO A 24 2.73 14.95 3.60
N SER A 25 1.94 15.98 3.89
CA SER A 25 1.48 17.02 2.96
C SER A 25 2.50 18.16 2.75
N TRP A 26 3.39 18.08 1.76
CA TRP A 26 4.36 19.16 1.50
C TRP A 26 4.84 19.24 0.03
N LEU A 27 3.94 19.42 -0.94
CA LEU A 27 4.32 20.05 -2.20
C LEU A 27 3.18 20.99 -2.66
N PRO A 28 3.41 22.31 -2.73
CA PRO A 28 2.43 23.25 -3.26
C PRO A 28 2.58 23.32 -4.79
N GLY A 29 1.58 22.86 -5.53
CA GLY A 29 1.58 22.99 -6.98
C GLY A 29 0.29 22.52 -7.61
N VAL A 30 -0.49 23.47 -8.13
CA VAL A 30 -1.65 23.32 -9.03
C VAL A 30 -2.81 22.53 -8.45
N VAL A 31 -3.91 23.21 -8.14
CA VAL A 31 -5.17 22.60 -7.68
C VAL A 31 -5.78 21.75 -8.80
N PRO A 32 -5.78 20.41 -8.73
CA PRO A 32 -6.72 19.61 -9.48
C PRO A 32 -8.07 19.80 -8.79
N THR A 33 -9.12 20.05 -9.56
CA THR A 33 -10.50 19.96 -9.09
C THR A 33 -10.66 18.69 -8.27
N SER A 34 -11.09 18.84 -7.00
CA SER A 34 -11.40 17.69 -6.14
C SER A 34 -12.16 16.65 -6.96
N PRO A 35 -11.67 15.41 -7.06
CA PRO A 35 -12.34 14.42 -7.87
C PRO A 35 -13.79 14.28 -7.41
N ASP A 36 -14.68 14.02 -8.37
CA ASP A 36 -16.07 13.73 -8.09
C ASP A 36 -16.15 12.35 -7.41
N LEU A 37 -15.98 12.33 -6.09
CA LEU A 37 -16.01 11.12 -5.27
C LEU A 37 -17.36 10.41 -5.37
N ASN A 38 -18.44 11.13 -5.65
CA ASN A 38 -19.76 10.51 -5.83
C ASN A 38 -19.78 9.68 -7.11
N ARG A 39 -19.22 10.21 -8.20
CA ARG A 39 -19.05 9.46 -9.45
C ARG A 39 -18.20 8.20 -9.22
N TYR A 40 -17.02 8.35 -8.62
CA TYR A 40 -16.14 7.22 -8.33
C TYR A 40 -16.79 6.17 -7.43
N THR A 41 -17.48 6.60 -6.38
CA THR A 41 -18.22 5.69 -5.51
C THR A 41 -19.27 4.90 -6.28
N ALA A 42 -20.01 5.56 -7.18
CA ALA A 42 -21.00 4.89 -8.01
C ALA A 42 -20.38 3.85 -8.96
N GLU A 43 -19.19 4.13 -9.51
CA GLU A 43 -18.43 3.24 -10.39
C GLU A 43 -17.93 1.97 -9.68
N VAL A 44 -17.50 2.08 -8.41
CA VAL A 44 -16.94 0.96 -7.63
C VAL A 44 -18.04 0.15 -6.90
N THR A 45 -19.23 0.72 -6.75
CA THR A 45 -20.35 0.05 -6.06
C THR A 45 -20.75 -1.24 -6.79
N SER A 46 -21.04 -2.29 -6.04
CA SER A 46 -21.36 -3.66 -6.48
C SER A 46 -20.16 -4.53 -6.85
N SER A 47 -18.94 -3.98 -6.85
CA SER A 47 -17.73 -4.79 -7.01
C SER A 47 -17.58 -5.78 -5.86
N THR A 48 -17.21 -7.02 -6.22
CA THR A 48 -16.93 -8.10 -5.27
C THR A 48 -15.43 -8.37 -5.27
N PHE A 49 -14.83 -8.42 -4.09
CA PHE A 49 -13.40 -8.65 -3.91
C PHE A 49 -13.18 -9.99 -3.23
N ASP A 50 -12.29 -10.80 -3.80
CA ASP A 50 -11.71 -11.98 -3.15
C ASP A 50 -10.37 -11.58 -2.54
N CYS A 51 -10.29 -11.60 -1.21
CA CYS A 51 -9.16 -11.12 -0.46
C CYS A 51 -8.50 -12.26 0.32
N ARG A 52 -7.17 -12.31 0.22
CA ARG A 52 -6.31 -13.03 1.15
C ARG A 52 -5.69 -12.04 2.13
N PHE A 53 -5.86 -12.27 3.42
CA PHE A 53 -5.16 -11.52 4.46
C PHE A 53 -3.95 -12.32 4.93
N ASN A 54 -2.80 -11.67 5.05
CA ASN A 54 -1.60 -12.25 5.63
C ASN A 54 -1.33 -11.50 6.93
N ILE A 55 -1.67 -12.11 8.07
CA ILE A 55 -1.52 -11.51 9.39
C ILE A 55 -0.15 -11.84 9.96
N GLY A 56 0.55 -10.81 10.45
CA GLY A 56 1.94 -10.85 10.87
C GLY A 56 2.83 -10.02 9.94
N LEU A 57 3.84 -9.36 10.51
CA LEU A 57 4.80 -8.57 9.73
C LEU A 57 5.96 -9.45 9.25
N PRO A 58 6.43 -9.28 7.99
CA PRO A 58 7.62 -9.94 7.50
C PRO A 58 8.81 -9.71 8.45
N GLY A 59 9.54 -10.76 8.79
CA GLY A 59 10.72 -10.67 9.66
C GLY A 59 10.45 -10.59 11.17
N HIS A 60 9.19 -10.45 11.60
CA HIS A 60 8.83 -10.31 13.03
C HIS A 60 8.13 -11.54 13.64
N GLY A 61 8.13 -12.69 12.96
CA GLY A 61 7.65 -13.96 13.52
C GLY A 61 6.71 -14.73 12.60
N ALA A 62 5.79 -15.48 13.19
CA ALA A 62 4.87 -16.35 12.48
C ALA A 62 3.79 -15.55 11.75
N VAL A 63 3.71 -15.69 10.43
CA VAL A 63 2.63 -15.17 9.60
C VAL A 63 1.55 -16.26 9.44
N PHE A 64 0.27 -15.89 9.49
CA PHE A 64 -0.81 -16.79 9.12
C PHE A 64 -1.76 -16.16 8.09
N PRO A 65 -2.10 -16.91 7.02
CA PRO A 65 -3.05 -16.44 6.03
C PRO A 65 -4.50 -16.69 6.48
N ILE A 66 -5.37 -15.73 6.24
CA ILE A 66 -6.83 -15.91 6.18
C ILE A 66 -7.19 -15.87 4.69
N ASN A 67 -7.74 -16.98 4.18
CA ASN A 67 -8.08 -17.15 2.78
C ASN A 67 -9.60 -17.06 2.58
N ASP A 68 -10.00 -16.94 1.32
CA ASP A 68 -11.38 -17.11 0.84
C ASP A 68 -12.37 -16.10 1.42
N LEU A 69 -11.85 -14.97 1.93
CA LEU A 69 -12.69 -13.85 2.35
C LEU A 69 -13.19 -13.13 1.10
N GLN A 70 -14.50 -13.20 0.87
CA GLN A 70 -15.13 -12.47 -0.21
C GLN A 70 -16.11 -11.45 0.33
N PHE A 71 -16.04 -10.23 -0.16
CA PHE A 71 -16.99 -9.18 0.22
C PHE A 71 -17.36 -8.29 -0.96
N ARG A 72 -18.58 -7.76 -0.93
CA ARG A 72 -19.14 -6.87 -1.94
C ARG A 72 -19.30 -5.48 -1.38
N LEU A 73 -18.87 -4.48 -2.15
CA LEU A 73 -19.12 -3.08 -1.85
C LEU A 73 -20.56 -2.74 -2.21
N CYS A 74 -21.36 -2.26 -1.26
CA CYS A 74 -22.75 -1.92 -1.48
C CYS A 74 -22.97 -0.40 -1.42
N LYS A 75 -24.05 0.07 -2.06
CA LYS A 75 -24.48 1.46 -1.94
C LYS A 75 -25.13 1.72 -0.60
N GLY A 76 -24.94 2.93 -0.10
CA GLY A 76 -25.73 3.47 1.01
C GLY A 76 -25.03 3.29 2.34
N ALA A 77 -25.21 4.29 3.21
CA ALA A 77 -24.75 4.23 4.58
C ALA A 77 -25.63 3.25 5.36
N GLY A 78 -25.03 2.25 5.99
CA GLY A 78 -25.69 1.54 7.10
C GLY A 78 -25.96 2.50 8.25
N THR A 79 -26.83 2.13 9.18
CA THR A 79 -26.97 2.93 10.41
C THR A 79 -25.63 2.95 11.17
N ASN A 80 -25.38 3.98 12.00
CA ASN A 80 -24.14 4.08 12.76
C ASN A 80 -23.90 2.88 13.68
N GLU A 81 -24.96 2.18 14.10
CA GLU A 81 -24.88 0.96 14.92
C GLU A 81 -24.55 -0.29 14.11
N GLU A 82 -24.83 -0.29 12.80
CA GLU A 82 -24.60 -1.43 11.91
C GLU A 82 -23.24 -1.39 11.21
N ARG A 83 -22.50 -0.29 11.34
CA ARG A 83 -21.19 -0.10 10.69
C ARG A 83 -20.07 0.12 11.68
N VAL A 84 -18.84 -0.16 11.26
CA VAL A 84 -17.67 0.41 11.93
C VAL A 84 -17.49 1.89 11.57
N ALA A 85 -16.86 2.62 12.49
CA ALA A 85 -16.42 3.99 12.21
C ALA A 85 -15.26 3.93 11.20
N LEU A 86 -15.25 4.85 10.23
CA LEU A 86 -14.27 4.94 9.15
C LEU A 86 -13.42 6.21 9.26
N PRO A 87 -12.11 6.14 8.95
CA PRO A 87 -11.14 7.21 9.26
C PRO A 87 -11.34 8.53 8.52
N GLY A 88 -11.95 8.52 7.34
CA GLY A 88 -12.28 9.70 6.56
C GLY A 88 -13.51 10.39 7.13
N THR A 89 -14.66 9.70 7.06
CA THR A 89 -15.96 10.20 7.51
C THR A 89 -15.97 10.57 9.00
N ASP A 90 -15.48 9.68 9.85
CA ASP A 90 -15.54 9.83 11.31
C ASP A 90 -14.22 10.37 11.90
N GLY A 91 -13.28 10.79 11.04
CA GLY A 91 -12.00 11.36 11.43
C GLY A 91 -11.89 12.88 11.19
N PRO A 92 -10.67 13.43 11.17
CA PRO A 92 -10.46 14.87 11.21
C PRO A 92 -10.72 15.59 9.88
N ARG A 93 -10.79 14.88 8.75
CA ARG A 93 -10.93 15.48 7.40
C ARG A 93 -12.05 14.81 6.58
N PRO A 94 -13.32 14.92 7.01
CA PRO A 94 -14.44 14.24 6.36
C PRO A 94 -14.75 14.74 4.93
N HIS A 95 -14.37 15.97 4.58
CA HIS A 95 -14.62 16.55 3.25
C HIS A 95 -13.83 15.88 2.10
N LEU A 96 -12.85 15.04 2.44
CA LEU A 96 -12.06 14.26 1.47
C LEU A 96 -12.55 12.82 1.32
N SER A 97 -13.62 12.46 2.03
CA SER A 97 -14.23 11.13 2.00
C SER A 97 -15.48 11.10 1.14
N SER A 98 -15.75 9.96 0.50
CA SER A 98 -17.03 9.67 -0.15
C SER A 98 -18.19 9.36 0.81
N GLY A 99 -17.92 9.41 2.12
CA GLY A 99 -18.87 9.00 3.15
C GLY A 99 -18.87 7.48 3.38
N PRO A 100 -19.59 7.01 4.41
CA PRO A 100 -19.61 5.61 4.75
C PRO A 100 -20.61 4.86 3.86
N HIS A 101 -20.17 3.75 3.30
CA HIS A 101 -20.99 2.83 2.52
C HIS A 101 -20.93 1.44 3.13
N ARG A 102 -21.96 0.62 2.94
CA ARG A 102 -22.02 -0.73 3.52
C ARG A 102 -21.16 -1.72 2.75
N ILE A 103 -20.53 -2.67 3.45
CA ILE A 103 -19.97 -3.89 2.87
C ILE A 103 -20.91 -5.06 3.18
N SER A 104 -21.12 -5.95 2.21
CA SER A 104 -21.77 -7.24 2.42
C SER A 104 -20.74 -8.35 2.31
N THR A 105 -20.48 -9.07 3.41
CA THR A 105 -19.66 -10.29 3.38
C THR A 105 -20.39 -11.36 2.57
N VAL A 106 -19.72 -11.91 1.55
CA VAL A 106 -20.24 -12.97 0.67
C VAL A 106 -19.77 -14.33 1.18
N THR A 107 -18.47 -14.44 1.46
CA THR A 107 -17.84 -15.64 2.01
C THR A 107 -16.97 -15.24 3.18
N GLU A 108 -17.14 -15.90 4.32
CA GLU A 108 -16.28 -15.67 5.49
C GLU A 108 -14.87 -16.19 5.21
N GLY A 109 -13.88 -15.42 5.66
CA GLY A 109 -12.50 -15.86 5.56
C GLY A 109 -12.22 -17.04 6.50
N SER A 110 -11.30 -17.92 6.13
CA SER A 110 -10.91 -19.04 6.98
C SER A 110 -9.40 -19.19 7.08
N TYR A 111 -8.94 -19.82 8.17
CA TYR A 111 -7.53 -20.18 8.36
C TYR A 111 -7.40 -21.58 8.97
N ILE A 112 -6.22 -22.18 8.85
CA ILE A 112 -5.93 -23.50 9.41
C ILE A 112 -5.19 -23.34 10.75
N SER A 113 -5.84 -23.79 11.81
CA SER A 113 -5.28 -23.90 13.17
C SER A 113 -4.90 -25.36 13.48
N MET A 114 -4.38 -25.61 14.69
CA MET A 114 -4.16 -26.98 15.18
C MET A 114 -5.47 -27.75 15.36
N ASP A 115 -6.59 -27.04 15.58
CA ASP A 115 -7.93 -27.62 15.73
C ASP A 115 -8.66 -27.77 14.38
N GLY A 116 -7.93 -27.62 13.26
CA GLY A 116 -8.48 -27.66 11.91
C GLY A 116 -8.85 -26.30 11.36
N VAL A 117 -9.78 -26.29 10.40
CA VAL A 117 -10.23 -25.07 9.69
C VAL A 117 -11.11 -24.23 10.61
N GLN A 118 -10.75 -22.96 10.77
CA GLN A 118 -11.45 -22.00 11.62
C GLN A 118 -11.99 -20.86 10.74
N SER A 119 -13.26 -20.51 10.93
CA SER A 119 -13.86 -19.34 10.27
C SER A 119 -13.52 -18.04 11.02
N VAL A 120 -13.39 -16.95 10.27
CA VAL A 120 -13.15 -15.59 10.74
C VAL A 120 -14.34 -14.71 10.35
N PRO A 121 -15.37 -14.64 11.20
CA PRO A 121 -16.54 -13.82 10.92
C PRO A 121 -16.18 -12.33 11.03
N LEU A 122 -16.31 -11.61 9.92
CA LEU A 122 -16.15 -10.16 9.85
C LEU A 122 -17.53 -9.52 9.72
N ILE A 123 -17.92 -8.78 10.75
CA ILE A 123 -19.24 -8.16 10.86
C ILE A 123 -19.16 -6.64 10.73
N ARG A 124 -20.32 -5.99 10.58
CA ARG A 124 -20.46 -4.52 10.52
C ARG A 124 -19.56 -3.84 9.47
N GLY A 125 -19.37 -4.53 8.34
CA GLY A 125 -18.49 -4.09 7.27
C GLY A 125 -18.94 -2.76 6.66
N ALA A 126 -18.00 -1.84 6.50
CA ALA A 126 -18.23 -0.55 5.87
C ALA A 126 -17.01 -0.11 5.05
N TRP A 127 -17.23 0.69 4.01
CA TRP A 127 -16.16 1.20 3.16
C TRP A 127 -16.35 2.67 2.84
N GLU A 128 -15.24 3.32 2.49
CA GLU A 128 -15.23 4.67 1.93
C GLU A 128 -14.05 4.82 0.96
N LEU A 129 -14.16 5.77 0.03
CA LEU A 129 -13.03 6.26 -0.74
C LEU A 129 -12.56 7.56 -0.10
N ILE A 130 -11.27 7.63 0.23
CA ILE A 130 -10.62 8.86 0.68
C ILE A 130 -9.68 9.32 -0.41
N TRP A 131 -9.79 10.59 -0.81
CA TRP A 131 -8.91 11.15 -1.82
C TRP A 131 -8.10 12.30 -1.25
N ARG A 132 -6.79 12.31 -1.51
CA ARG A 132 -5.95 13.42 -1.07
C ARG A 132 -6.19 14.62 -1.96
N ALA A 133 -6.31 15.80 -1.36
CA ALA A 133 -6.28 17.03 -2.14
C ALA A 133 -4.99 17.06 -2.98
N ASP A 134 -5.12 17.47 -4.24
CA ASP A 134 -4.01 17.63 -5.16
C ASP A 134 -3.22 16.36 -5.49
N SER A 135 -3.88 15.20 -5.43
CA SER A 135 -3.25 13.89 -5.67
C SER A 135 -3.93 13.09 -6.79
N HIS A 136 -3.15 12.33 -7.55
CA HIS A 136 -3.63 11.31 -8.49
C HIS A 136 -4.00 9.98 -7.81
N CYS A 137 -3.67 9.86 -6.52
CA CYS A 137 -3.97 8.70 -5.71
C CYS A 137 -4.89 9.02 -4.52
N GLY A 138 -5.71 8.04 -4.17
CA GLY A 138 -6.52 7.96 -2.98
C GLY A 138 -6.45 6.56 -2.36
N PHE A 139 -7.40 6.27 -1.50
CA PHE A 139 -7.48 5.01 -0.79
C PHE A 139 -8.91 4.49 -0.76
N LEU A 140 -9.07 3.22 -1.10
CA LEU A 140 -10.25 2.45 -0.73
C LEU A 140 -9.99 1.86 0.66
N ILE A 141 -10.82 2.25 1.62
CA ILE A 141 -10.72 1.75 3.00
C ILE A 141 -11.94 0.90 3.28
N CYS A 142 -11.71 -0.35 3.66
CA CYS A 142 -12.73 -1.31 4.09
C CYS A 142 -12.52 -1.59 5.59
N GLY A 143 -13.46 -1.19 6.42
CA GLY A 143 -13.48 -1.47 7.84
C GLY A 143 -14.41 -2.64 8.18
N PHE A 144 -14.00 -3.46 9.15
CA PHE A 144 -14.75 -4.59 9.68
C PHE A 144 -14.63 -4.62 11.21
N ASN A 145 -15.61 -5.22 11.88
CA ASN A 145 -15.50 -5.54 13.30
C ASN A 145 -15.30 -7.04 13.47
N LEU A 146 -14.35 -7.39 14.33
CA LEU A 146 -14.03 -8.76 14.71
C LEU A 146 -14.41 -8.97 16.18
N GLU A 147 -15.27 -9.94 16.46
CA GLU A 147 -15.83 -10.15 17.80
C GLU A 147 -14.82 -10.73 18.81
N LYS A 148 -13.89 -11.56 18.32
CA LYS A 148 -12.92 -12.30 19.14
C LYS A 148 -11.53 -12.26 18.54
N ASP A 149 -10.51 -12.34 19.38
CA ASP A 149 -9.12 -12.44 18.90
C ASP A 149 -8.98 -13.71 18.06
N VAL A 150 -8.33 -13.57 16.90
CA VAL A 150 -8.00 -14.69 16.02
C VAL A 150 -6.49 -14.94 16.09
N ARG A 151 -6.11 -16.17 16.43
CA ARG A 151 -4.71 -16.60 16.54
C ARG A 151 -4.56 -18.00 15.96
N ARG A 152 -3.46 -18.25 15.27
CA ARG A 152 -3.14 -19.59 14.74
C ARG A 152 -2.62 -20.54 15.81
N ASN A 153 -1.83 -20.02 16.75
CA ASN A 153 -1.15 -20.74 17.80
C ASN A 153 -0.88 -19.77 18.97
N GLU A 154 -0.64 -20.30 20.18
CA GLU A 154 -0.54 -19.49 21.41
C GLU A 154 0.52 -18.37 21.34
N ASN A 155 1.64 -18.64 20.66
CA ASN A 155 2.76 -17.71 20.47
C ASN A 155 2.81 -17.09 19.06
N GLY A 156 1.74 -17.23 18.27
CA GLY A 156 1.69 -16.75 16.89
C GLY A 156 1.28 -15.29 16.77
N ALA A 157 1.25 -14.78 15.53
CA ALA A 157 0.59 -13.51 15.25
C ALA A 157 -0.89 -13.56 15.69
N VAL A 158 -1.39 -12.41 16.15
CA VAL A 158 -2.76 -12.25 16.63
C VAL A 158 -3.43 -11.18 15.79
N LEU A 159 -4.60 -11.50 15.25
CA LEU A 159 -5.54 -10.52 14.73
C LEU A 159 -6.46 -10.13 15.91
N PRO A 160 -6.30 -8.94 16.50
CA PRO A 160 -7.01 -8.56 17.71
C PRO A 160 -8.50 -8.34 17.43
N LYS A 161 -9.33 -8.62 18.43
CA LYS A 161 -10.75 -8.24 18.42
C LYS A 161 -10.91 -6.72 18.30
N GLY A 162 -12.03 -6.29 17.73
CA GLY A 162 -12.37 -4.90 17.52
C GLY A 162 -12.36 -4.51 16.05
N ASN A 163 -12.06 -3.23 15.77
CA ASN A 163 -12.14 -2.69 14.42
C ASN A 163 -10.83 -2.95 13.67
N ILE A 164 -10.96 -3.67 12.56
CA ILE A 164 -9.89 -3.97 11.61
C ILE A 164 -10.17 -3.20 10.32
N TYR A 165 -9.13 -2.61 9.75
CA TYR A 165 -9.20 -1.84 8.53
C TYR A 165 -8.27 -2.44 7.49
N VAL A 166 -8.76 -2.49 6.27
CA VAL A 166 -8.02 -2.90 5.09
C VAL A 166 -7.96 -1.69 4.16
N THR A 167 -6.76 -1.33 3.73
CA THR A 167 -6.55 -0.17 2.88
C THR A 167 -5.86 -0.57 1.61
N PHE A 168 -6.47 -0.22 0.48
CA PHE A 168 -5.93 -0.42 -0.86
C PHE A 168 -5.72 0.96 -1.52
N PRO A 169 -4.52 1.25 -2.03
CA PRO A 169 -4.30 2.44 -2.84
C PRO A 169 -5.15 2.40 -4.12
N VAL A 170 -5.74 3.54 -4.45
CA VAL A 170 -6.54 3.75 -5.66
C VAL A 170 -5.91 4.86 -6.47
N TRP A 171 -5.88 4.70 -7.79
CA TRP A 171 -5.37 5.69 -8.72
C TRP A 171 -6.42 6.03 -9.77
N SER A 172 -6.44 7.29 -10.20
CA SER A 172 -7.07 7.62 -11.48
C SER A 172 -6.24 7.00 -12.60
N LYS A 173 -6.88 6.43 -13.62
CA LYS A 173 -6.19 5.77 -14.75
C LYS A 173 -5.11 6.66 -15.39
N ASN A 174 -5.49 7.88 -15.79
CA ASN A 174 -4.56 8.84 -16.40
C ASN A 174 -3.42 9.20 -15.44
N GLY A 175 -3.73 9.45 -14.17
CA GLY A 175 -2.72 9.80 -13.18
C GLY A 175 -1.73 8.66 -12.89
N LEU A 176 -2.16 7.39 -12.96
CA LEU A 176 -1.23 6.27 -12.86
C LEU A 176 -0.32 6.17 -14.09
N GLU A 177 -0.89 6.32 -15.29
CA GLU A 177 -0.11 6.29 -16.54
C GLU A 177 0.97 7.39 -16.57
N ASP A 178 0.61 8.60 -16.12
CA ASP A 178 1.53 9.74 -16.01
C ASP A 178 2.67 9.42 -15.03
N GLU A 179 2.35 8.94 -13.82
CA GLU A 179 3.33 8.61 -12.78
C GLU A 179 4.21 7.40 -13.16
N GLN A 180 3.67 6.40 -13.84
CA GLN A 180 4.44 5.28 -14.39
C GLN A 180 5.43 5.75 -15.45
N THR A 181 5.02 6.69 -16.31
CA THR A 181 5.91 7.30 -17.31
C THR A 181 7.04 8.08 -16.64
N ILE A 182 6.73 8.84 -15.60
CA ILE A 182 7.73 9.57 -14.80
C ILE A 182 8.70 8.59 -14.14
N LYS A 183 8.20 7.54 -13.48
CA LYS A 183 9.01 6.48 -12.85
C LYS A 183 9.95 5.84 -13.86
N LYS A 184 9.44 5.42 -15.02
CA LYS A 184 10.25 4.83 -16.08
C LYS A 184 11.38 5.77 -16.55
N ASN A 185 11.07 7.05 -16.77
CA ASN A 185 12.08 8.05 -17.16
C ASN A 185 13.15 8.24 -16.08
N MET A 186 12.78 8.18 -14.80
CA MET A 186 13.71 8.26 -13.66
C MET A 186 14.59 7.00 -13.57
N GLU A 187 14.01 5.82 -13.73
CA GLU A 187 14.74 4.54 -13.76
C GLU A 187 15.72 4.47 -14.93
N GLU A 188 15.33 4.94 -16.11
CA GLU A 188 16.22 5.03 -17.28
C GLU A 188 17.41 5.95 -17.01
N LYS A 189 17.19 7.13 -16.41
CA LYS A 189 18.27 8.04 -16.01
C LYS A 189 19.17 7.45 -14.94
N TYR A 190 18.58 6.81 -13.93
CA TYR A 190 19.32 6.11 -12.88
C TYR A 190 20.26 5.07 -13.51
N LYS A 191 19.75 4.24 -14.42
CA LYS A 191 20.52 3.20 -15.11
C LYS A 191 21.60 3.79 -16.03
N GLN A 192 21.33 4.92 -16.68
CA GLN A 192 22.34 5.62 -17.47
C GLN A 192 23.52 6.06 -16.59
N HIS A 193 23.26 6.71 -15.46
CA HIS A 193 24.31 7.12 -14.54
C HIS A 193 25.02 5.93 -13.88
N GLU A 194 24.32 4.84 -13.58
CA GLU A 194 24.92 3.59 -13.10
C GLU A 194 25.94 3.03 -14.12
N ASN A 195 25.55 2.95 -15.40
CA ASN A 195 26.47 2.52 -16.46
C ASN A 195 27.65 3.49 -16.62
N GLU A 196 27.43 4.81 -16.48
CA GLU A 196 28.49 5.81 -16.52
C GLU A 196 29.50 5.64 -15.38
N VAL A 197 29.03 5.33 -14.16
CA VAL A 197 29.89 5.00 -13.02
C VAL A 197 30.75 3.79 -13.36
N GLU A 198 30.16 2.70 -13.84
CA GLU A 198 30.88 1.48 -14.21
C GLU A 198 31.92 1.74 -15.31
N ASP A 199 31.55 2.46 -16.36
CA ASP A 199 32.43 2.81 -17.48
C ASP A 199 33.61 3.68 -17.04
N GLN A 200 33.39 4.68 -16.17
CA GLN A 200 34.47 5.52 -15.67
C GLN A 200 35.38 4.77 -14.70
N LEU A 201 34.85 3.87 -13.86
CA LEU A 201 35.65 3.02 -12.99
C LEU A 201 36.48 2.01 -13.80
N LYS A 202 35.95 1.48 -14.90
CA LYS A 202 36.70 0.64 -15.83
C LYS A 202 37.87 1.41 -16.46
N LYS A 203 37.62 2.60 -17.01
CA LYS A 203 38.67 3.49 -17.54
C LYS A 203 39.70 3.87 -16.49
N TYR A 204 39.27 4.12 -15.26
CA TYR A 204 40.15 4.36 -14.13
C TYR A 204 41.09 3.18 -13.88
N ASN A 205 40.61 1.94 -13.96
CA ASN A 205 41.44 0.76 -13.71
C ASN A 205 42.44 0.47 -14.84
N GLU A 206 42.05 0.73 -16.09
CA GLU A 206 42.87 0.46 -17.28
C GLU A 206 43.94 1.54 -17.55
N GLU A 207 43.73 2.78 -17.11
CA GLU A 207 44.62 3.90 -17.38
C GLU A 207 45.86 3.92 -16.45
N ASN A 208 47.02 4.20 -17.04
CA ASN A 208 48.30 4.24 -16.33
C ASN A 208 48.70 5.66 -15.94
N ASN A 209 48.21 6.68 -16.64
CA ASN A 209 48.47 8.07 -16.32
C ASN A 209 47.69 8.53 -15.09
N LEU A 210 48.39 8.89 -14.01
CA LEU A 210 47.79 9.27 -12.73
C LEU A 210 46.78 10.43 -12.82
N LEU A 211 47.03 11.43 -13.67
CA LEU A 211 46.11 12.58 -13.81
C LEU A 211 44.80 12.16 -14.49
N LYS A 212 44.89 11.32 -15.52
CA LYS A 212 43.72 10.76 -16.17
C LYS A 212 42.96 9.80 -15.25
N LYS A 213 43.66 8.99 -14.44
CA LYS A 213 43.02 8.19 -13.39
C LYS A 213 42.21 9.08 -12.43
N ALA A 214 42.83 10.13 -11.88
CA ALA A 214 42.14 11.06 -11.00
C ALA A 214 40.90 11.70 -11.67
N MET A 215 41.00 12.02 -12.96
CA MET A 215 39.87 12.54 -13.75
C MET A 215 38.76 11.50 -13.92
N HIS A 216 39.07 10.25 -14.29
CA HIS A 216 38.07 9.17 -14.41
C HIS A 216 37.39 8.87 -13.07
N PHE A 217 38.16 8.85 -11.98
CA PHE A 217 37.60 8.69 -10.64
C PHE A 217 36.66 9.84 -10.27
N ARG A 218 37.05 11.10 -10.52
CA ARG A 218 36.17 12.26 -10.31
C ARG A 218 34.87 12.13 -11.10
N ASN A 219 34.94 11.72 -12.37
CA ASN A 219 33.77 11.54 -13.21
C ASN A 219 32.87 10.41 -12.70
N ALA A 220 33.44 9.31 -12.21
CA ALA A 220 32.68 8.25 -11.58
C ALA A 220 31.92 8.74 -10.34
N VAL A 221 32.58 9.52 -9.47
CA VAL A 221 31.94 10.13 -8.29
C VAL A 221 30.83 11.11 -8.70
N GLN A 222 31.04 11.91 -9.74
CA GLN A 222 30.00 12.82 -10.24
C GLN A 222 28.77 12.04 -10.76
N ALA A 223 28.99 10.99 -11.56
CA ALA A 223 27.92 10.13 -12.05
C ALA A 223 27.18 9.43 -10.91
N ASP A 224 27.87 9.04 -9.83
CA ASP A 224 27.25 8.44 -8.64
C ASP A 224 26.34 9.45 -7.90
N VAL A 225 26.76 10.71 -7.79
CA VAL A 225 25.92 11.80 -7.27
C VAL A 225 24.72 12.06 -8.18
N ASP A 226 24.90 12.06 -9.49
CA ASP A 226 23.82 12.27 -10.46
C ASP A 226 22.83 11.09 -10.46
N LYS A 227 23.31 9.88 -10.23
CA LYS A 227 22.50 8.67 -9.99
C LYS A 227 21.60 8.84 -8.76
N ASP A 228 22.16 9.29 -7.63
CA ASP A 228 21.38 9.54 -6.41
C ASP A 228 20.34 10.66 -6.62
N ASN A 229 20.69 11.69 -7.39
CA ASN A 229 19.81 12.80 -7.76
C ASN A 229 18.71 12.41 -8.76
N ALA A 230 18.76 11.22 -9.37
CA ALA A 230 17.67 10.72 -10.20
C ALA A 230 16.45 10.33 -9.36
N PHE A 231 16.61 10.15 -8.04
CA PHE A 231 15.54 9.88 -7.06
C PHE A 231 14.63 8.69 -7.40
N ALA A 232 15.11 7.71 -8.18
CA ALA A 232 14.29 6.57 -8.61
C ALA A 232 13.69 5.79 -7.43
N TYR A 233 14.45 5.62 -6.34
CA TYR A 233 14.01 4.94 -5.11
C TYR A 233 12.85 5.63 -4.38
N LEU A 234 12.57 6.90 -4.67
CA LEU A 234 11.43 7.62 -4.07
C LEU A 234 10.09 7.26 -4.73
N ARG A 235 10.10 6.45 -5.80
CA ARG A 235 8.90 6.06 -6.57
C ARG A 235 8.62 4.56 -6.52
N ASP A 236 9.15 3.87 -5.52
CA ASP A 236 8.87 2.44 -5.28
C ASP A 236 7.37 2.18 -4.99
N ASP A 237 6.64 3.22 -4.57
CA ASP A 237 5.21 3.19 -4.27
C ASP A 237 4.30 3.23 -5.51
N VAL A 238 4.84 3.62 -6.69
CA VAL A 238 4.08 3.61 -7.94
C VAL A 238 3.97 2.17 -8.46
N PRO A 239 2.76 1.60 -8.51
CA PRO A 239 2.55 0.20 -8.88
C PRO A 239 2.77 -0.02 -10.39
N SER A 240 3.16 -1.23 -10.78
CA SER A 240 3.19 -1.61 -12.19
C SER A 240 1.79 -1.88 -12.73
N VAL A 241 1.65 -2.04 -14.05
CA VAL A 241 0.38 -2.38 -14.70
C VAL A 241 -0.17 -3.74 -14.22
N GLU A 242 0.72 -4.67 -13.87
CA GLU A 242 0.35 -6.00 -13.40
C GLU A 242 -0.14 -6.00 -11.95
N ASP A 243 0.31 -5.03 -11.15
CA ASP A 243 -0.03 -4.87 -9.74
C ASP A 243 -1.40 -4.21 -9.52
N VAL A 244 -2.03 -3.71 -10.58
CA VAL A 244 -3.32 -3.02 -10.51
C VAL A 244 -4.43 -3.80 -11.19
N MET A 245 -5.67 -3.50 -10.80
CA MET A 245 -6.89 -3.98 -11.44
C MET A 245 -7.86 -2.82 -11.65
N GLU A 246 -8.68 -2.87 -12.69
CA GLU A 246 -9.69 -1.84 -12.94
C GLU A 246 -10.86 -1.99 -11.96
N ILE A 247 -11.27 -0.87 -11.34
CA ILE A 247 -12.43 -0.80 -10.44
C ILE A 247 -13.38 0.30 -10.94
N GLY A 248 -13.99 0.04 -12.09
CA GLY A 248 -14.77 1.02 -12.84
C GLY A 248 -13.97 1.66 -13.99
N PRO A 249 -14.63 2.49 -14.81
CA PRO A 249 -14.04 2.98 -16.07
C PRO A 249 -12.87 3.94 -15.89
N SER A 250 -12.74 4.60 -14.73
CA SER A 250 -11.76 5.67 -14.52
C SER A 250 -10.75 5.40 -13.41
N LEU A 251 -10.89 4.29 -12.69
CA LEU A 251 -10.11 3.98 -11.50
C LEU A 251 -9.39 2.65 -11.59
N GLN A 252 -8.19 2.63 -11.03
CA GLN A 252 -7.37 1.44 -10.87
C GLN A 252 -7.06 1.25 -9.38
N LEU A 253 -7.26 0.03 -8.90
CA LEU A 253 -6.98 -0.39 -7.53
C LEU A 253 -5.69 -1.18 -7.51
N VAL A 254 -4.80 -0.89 -6.57
CA VAL A 254 -3.64 -1.74 -6.32
C VAL A 254 -4.11 -3.03 -5.66
N LYS A 255 -3.71 -4.17 -6.22
CA LYS A 255 -4.10 -5.51 -5.74
C LYS A 255 -3.60 -5.78 -4.33
N THR A 256 -2.50 -5.14 -3.92
CA THR A 256 -1.93 -5.24 -2.58
C THR A 256 -2.39 -4.10 -1.70
N GLY A 257 -2.66 -4.42 -0.43
CA GLY A 257 -3.12 -3.49 0.57
C GLY A 257 -2.53 -3.78 1.94
N THR A 258 -2.86 -2.94 2.91
CA THR A 258 -2.40 -3.06 4.29
C THR A 258 -3.56 -3.37 5.22
N ILE A 259 -3.29 -4.15 6.26
CA ILE A 259 -4.25 -4.46 7.31
C ILE A 259 -3.76 -3.81 8.59
N TRP A 260 -4.60 -3.00 9.21
CA TRP A 260 -4.28 -2.30 10.45
C TRP A 260 -5.47 -2.28 11.39
N ALA A 261 -5.19 -2.19 12.69
CA ALA A 261 -6.19 -1.99 13.72
C ALA A 261 -6.04 -0.62 14.35
N LYS A 262 -7.16 -0.11 14.85
CA LYS A 262 -7.17 1.09 15.68
C LYS A 262 -7.93 0.84 16.97
N MET A 263 -7.26 1.11 18.08
CA MET A 263 -7.85 1.06 19.42
C MET A 263 -8.23 2.49 19.82
N GLY A 264 -9.53 2.73 20.04
CA GLY A 264 -10.06 4.03 20.47
C GLY A 264 -10.54 4.93 19.33
N SER A 265 -10.45 6.25 19.54
CA SER A 265 -10.93 7.28 18.61
C SER A 265 -9.94 7.54 17.48
N PHE A 266 -10.40 7.94 16.28
CA PHE A 266 -9.51 8.38 15.20
C PHE A 266 -8.57 9.54 15.55
N ASN A 267 -8.89 10.29 16.61
CA ASN A 267 -8.07 11.38 17.14
C ASN A 267 -6.86 10.92 17.96
N SER A 268 -6.81 9.66 18.41
CA SER A 268 -5.60 9.10 19.04
C SER A 268 -4.65 8.56 17.98
N ASN A 269 -3.35 8.81 18.10
CA ASN A 269 -2.36 8.39 17.10
C ASN A 269 -1.99 6.90 17.17
N THR A 270 -2.69 6.09 17.97
CA THR A 270 -2.39 4.67 18.17
C THR A 270 -3.08 3.81 17.11
N HIS A 271 -2.41 3.61 15.99
CA HIS A 271 -2.75 2.60 14.99
C HIS A 271 -1.67 1.51 14.99
N THR A 272 -2.06 0.27 14.75
CA THR A 272 -1.13 -0.87 14.73
C THR A 272 -1.24 -1.55 13.37
N LEU A 273 -0.14 -1.62 12.63
CA LEU A 273 -0.08 -2.43 11.43
C LEU A 273 -0.07 -3.91 11.81
N LEU A 274 -0.97 -4.68 11.20
CA LEU A 274 -1.17 -6.09 11.49
C LEU A 274 -0.65 -7.01 10.38
N GLY A 275 -0.60 -6.52 9.14
CA GLY A 275 -0.17 -7.32 8.00
C GLY A 275 -0.56 -6.71 6.66
N SER A 276 -0.69 -7.57 5.65
CA SER A 276 -1.02 -7.19 4.27
C SER A 276 -2.26 -7.91 3.75
N ALA A 277 -2.95 -7.28 2.83
CA ALA A 277 -4.06 -7.86 2.09
C ALA A 277 -3.68 -7.99 0.61
N VAL A 278 -4.16 -9.03 -0.06
CA VAL A 278 -3.98 -9.22 -1.50
C VAL A 278 -5.33 -9.58 -2.10
N ILE A 279 -5.75 -8.82 -3.10
CA ILE A 279 -6.93 -9.12 -3.91
C ILE A 279 -6.52 -10.13 -4.97
N ARG A 280 -7.24 -11.25 -5.03
CA ARG A 280 -7.09 -12.24 -6.09
C ARG A 280 -7.96 -11.79 -7.26
N ALA A 281 -7.36 -11.72 -8.44
CA ALA A 281 -8.14 -11.58 -9.65
C ALA A 281 -9.00 -12.84 -9.80
N ASN A 282 -10.31 -12.66 -9.94
CA ASN A 282 -11.21 -13.76 -10.29
C ASN A 282 -11.01 -14.07 -11.78
N ASP A 283 -9.88 -14.65 -12.13
CA ASP A 283 -9.55 -14.90 -13.54
C ASP A 283 -10.37 -16.07 -14.14
N ASP A 284 -11.20 -16.78 -13.37
CA ASP A 284 -11.92 -17.97 -13.90
C ASP A 284 -13.25 -18.31 -13.16
N VAL A 285 -14.19 -17.36 -13.04
CA VAL A 285 -15.60 -17.77 -12.87
C VAL A 285 -16.38 -17.27 -14.08
N PRO A 286 -16.62 -18.11 -15.11
CA PRO A 286 -17.56 -17.76 -16.15
C PRO A 286 -18.93 -17.55 -15.50
N VAL A 287 -19.49 -16.35 -15.69
CA VAL A 287 -20.88 -16.01 -15.35
C VAL A 287 -21.83 -16.85 -16.20
#